data_AF-A0A845RUP6-F1
#
_entry.id   AF-A0A845RUP6-F1
#
_cell.length_a   1.000
_cell.length_b   1.000
_cell.length_c   1.000
_cell.angle_alpha   90.00
_cell.angle_beta   90.00
_cell.angle_gamma   90.00
#
_symmetry.space_group_name_H-M   'P 1'
#
loop_
_entity.id
_entity.type
_entity.pdbx_description
1 polymer ?
#
loop_
_entity_poly.entity_id
_entity_poly.type
_entity_poly.pdbx_seq_one_letter_code
_entity_poly.pdbx_strand_id
1 'polypeptide(L)'
;MKNTIILTCLFLLLLSGCSKNTPATTAQQTDSSTKAGSSSLSSKTQPSALNNQNNQQLILSANLKDISASADFQYLNSKNQRKVNISVSNSSEYVFSGKVYVTYRDSDNKNQGTDTLLIKNLLPRSSTRLTSLAMANANHADFTIDGDFTRNSSAKLTYTILYTQSETKSQVLYIQPPSIDENVLTGIIREQRDQLSNSNLRKLKIFFYDPSYKGQQGTEPAETDSVKAKADISYIDGISELYFIDSGKVVLIQ
;
A
#
# COMPACT_ATOMS: atom_id res chain seq x y z
N MET A 1 -14.85 -50.35 36.40
CA MET A 1 -15.89 -49.53 35.74
C MET A 1 -15.36 -48.12 35.50
N LYS A 2 -15.21 -47.69 34.25
CA LYS A 2 -15.13 -46.27 33.85
C LYS A 2 -15.78 -46.17 32.47
N ASN A 3 -16.63 -45.17 32.26
CA ASN A 3 -17.41 -45.04 31.03
C ASN A 3 -16.59 -44.31 29.97
N THR A 4 -16.62 -44.81 28.72
CA THR A 4 -16.22 -44.05 27.53
C THR A 4 -17.48 -43.76 26.73
N ILE A 5 -17.83 -42.48 26.57
CA ILE A 5 -19.04 -42.06 25.87
C ILE A 5 -18.78 -42.09 24.36
N ILE A 6 -19.60 -42.85 23.63
CA ILE A 6 -19.65 -42.81 22.17
C ILE A 6 -20.45 -41.57 21.77
N LEU A 7 -19.89 -40.72 20.90
CA LEU A 7 -20.61 -39.62 20.28
C LEU A 7 -20.52 -39.68 18.76
N THR A 8 -21.52 -40.31 18.15
CA THR A 8 -21.73 -40.32 16.70
C THR A 8 -22.45 -39.05 16.26
N CYS A 9 -21.80 -38.20 15.47
CA CYS A 9 -22.45 -37.09 14.77
C CYS A 9 -22.60 -37.41 13.28
N LEU A 10 -23.77 -37.93 12.92
CA LEU A 10 -24.24 -38.07 11.55
C LEU A 10 -24.54 -36.68 10.96
N PHE A 11 -24.08 -36.39 9.74
CA PHE A 11 -24.66 -35.33 8.92
C PHE A 11 -24.78 -35.77 7.46
N LEU A 12 -25.99 -36.15 7.08
CA LEU A 12 -26.43 -36.30 5.70
C LEU A 12 -26.93 -34.96 5.19
N LEU A 13 -26.49 -34.54 4.00
CA LEU A 13 -27.24 -33.62 3.16
C LEU A 13 -27.02 -33.96 1.68
N LEU A 14 -27.97 -34.69 1.11
CA LEU A 14 -28.12 -34.88 -0.34
C LEU A 14 -28.98 -33.74 -0.87
N LEU A 15 -28.53 -33.05 -1.93
CA LEU A 15 -29.43 -32.33 -2.83
C LEU A 15 -29.01 -32.53 -4.29
N SER A 16 -29.91 -33.18 -5.03
CA SER A 16 -30.06 -33.08 -6.48
C SER A 16 -30.34 -31.61 -6.88
N GLY A 17 -30.14 -31.16 -8.11
CA GLY A 17 -29.64 -31.84 -9.32
C GLY A 17 -30.05 -31.06 -10.57
N CYS A 18 -29.56 -31.48 -11.73
CA CYS A 18 -30.01 -31.11 -13.10
C CYS A 18 -30.58 -29.70 -13.36
N SER A 19 -29.86 -28.94 -14.19
CA SER A 19 -30.41 -28.62 -15.51
C SER A 19 -29.33 -28.53 -16.59
N LYS A 20 -29.58 -29.18 -17.72
CA LYS A 20 -28.85 -28.92 -18.98
C LYS A 20 -29.62 -27.84 -19.73
N ASN A 21 -28.93 -26.97 -20.45
CA ASN A 21 -29.47 -26.42 -21.70
C ASN A 21 -28.34 -25.91 -22.62
N THR A 22 -28.22 -26.57 -23.77
CA THR A 22 -27.51 -26.14 -24.98
C THR A 22 -28.35 -26.66 -26.15
N PRO A 23 -28.58 -25.85 -27.20
CA PRO A 23 -27.68 -25.82 -28.37
C PRO A 23 -26.99 -24.45 -28.54
N ALA A 24 -25.92 -24.24 -29.33
CA ALA A 24 -25.74 -24.42 -30.79
C ALA A 24 -26.68 -23.51 -31.63
N THR A 25 -26.33 -22.91 -32.76
CA THR A 25 -25.16 -22.99 -33.68
C THR A 25 -24.93 -21.54 -34.23
N THR A 26 -23.91 -21.08 -34.97
CA THR A 26 -23.01 -21.64 -36.03
C THR A 26 -21.68 -20.83 -36.05
N ALA A 27 -20.81 -21.00 -37.07
CA ALA A 27 -19.52 -20.29 -37.21
C ALA A 27 -19.30 -19.68 -38.61
N GLN A 28 -18.43 -18.67 -38.69
CA GLN A 28 -17.65 -18.19 -39.86
C GLN A 28 -16.63 -17.15 -39.31
N GLN A 29 -15.31 -17.11 -39.58
CA GLN A 29 -14.47 -17.40 -40.77
C GLN A 29 -14.76 -16.43 -41.94
N THR A 30 -13.80 -15.72 -42.57
CA THR A 30 -12.32 -15.88 -42.56
C THR A 30 -11.57 -14.58 -42.96
N ASP A 31 -10.38 -14.35 -42.38
CA ASP A 31 -9.13 -13.79 -42.96
C ASP A 31 -8.93 -12.40 -43.62
N SER A 32 -7.68 -11.94 -43.45
CA SER A 32 -6.77 -11.28 -44.43
C SER A 32 -6.54 -9.75 -44.47
N SER A 33 -5.46 -9.33 -43.79
CA SER A 33 -4.41 -8.40 -44.32
C SER A 33 -4.76 -6.90 -44.51
N THR A 34 -3.84 -5.91 -44.61
CA THR A 34 -2.37 -5.88 -44.43
C THR A 34 -1.87 -4.48 -43.98
N LYS A 35 -0.63 -4.43 -43.48
CA LYS A 35 0.31 -3.28 -43.40
C LYS A 35 0.01 -2.11 -42.44
N ALA A 36 1.12 -1.65 -41.84
CA ALA A 36 1.21 -0.53 -40.93
C ALA A 36 1.21 0.84 -41.64
N GLY A 37 0.89 1.89 -40.89
CA GLY A 37 1.10 3.30 -41.25
C GLY A 37 0.90 4.20 -40.04
N SER A 38 1.85 5.09 -39.75
CA SER A 38 1.75 6.08 -38.68
C SER A 38 1.22 7.41 -39.19
N SER A 39 0.41 8.11 -38.40
CA SER A 39 0.39 9.59 -38.31
C SER A 39 -0.66 10.10 -37.32
N SER A 40 -0.50 11.34 -36.88
CA SER A 40 -1.32 12.04 -35.89
C SER A 40 -2.14 13.18 -36.51
N LEU A 41 -3.43 13.28 -36.21
CA LEU A 41 -4.23 14.52 -36.20
C LEU A 41 -5.36 14.31 -35.17
N SER A 42 -5.55 15.11 -34.11
CA SER A 42 -5.66 16.57 -33.96
C SER A 42 -7.02 17.13 -34.41
N SER A 43 -7.82 17.65 -33.46
CA SER A 43 -9.09 18.36 -33.72
C SER A 43 -9.45 19.37 -32.61
N LYS A 44 -10.29 20.36 -32.96
CA LYS A 44 -10.59 21.63 -32.25
C LYS A 44 -11.91 22.23 -32.79
N THR A 45 -12.70 23.10 -32.17
CA THR A 45 -12.78 23.74 -30.81
C THR A 45 -14.21 24.34 -30.62
N GLN A 46 -14.74 24.71 -29.45
CA GLN A 46 -14.19 24.65 -28.08
C GLN A 46 -15.19 24.11 -27.01
N PRO A 47 -16.34 24.75 -26.64
CA PRO A 47 -16.99 24.42 -25.36
C PRO A 47 -18.49 24.03 -25.42
N SER A 48 -18.87 23.18 -24.48
CA SER A 48 -20.24 23.10 -23.91
C SER A 48 -20.13 23.10 -22.38
N ALA A 49 -21.20 23.49 -21.68
CA ALA A 49 -21.15 23.88 -20.26
C ALA A 49 -20.71 22.76 -19.29
N LEU A 50 -20.19 23.16 -18.12
CA LEU A 50 -19.76 22.25 -17.05
C LEU A 50 -20.88 21.29 -16.67
N ASN A 51 -20.62 19.99 -16.74
CA ASN A 51 -21.33 18.98 -15.95
C ASN A 51 -20.36 18.39 -14.91
N ASN A 52 -20.55 18.78 -13.64
CA ASN A 52 -19.59 18.52 -12.55
C ASN A 52 -19.43 17.04 -12.17
N GLN A 53 -20.20 16.12 -12.75
CA GLN A 53 -20.10 14.68 -12.45
C GLN A 53 -18.90 14.01 -13.14
N ASN A 54 -18.56 14.39 -14.39
CA ASN A 54 -17.49 13.74 -15.14
C ASN A 54 -16.10 13.92 -14.50
N ASN A 55 -15.85 15.06 -13.85
CA ASN A 55 -14.57 15.32 -13.18
C ASN A 55 -14.35 14.40 -11.96
N GLN A 56 -15.40 13.94 -11.28
CA GLN A 56 -15.25 12.99 -10.17
C GLN A 56 -14.90 11.59 -10.70
N GLN A 57 -15.57 11.15 -11.76
CA GLN A 57 -15.37 9.83 -12.33
C GLN A 57 -13.98 9.66 -12.98
N LEU A 58 -13.43 10.72 -13.58
CA LEU A 58 -12.07 10.71 -14.13
C LEU A 58 -10.96 10.68 -13.05
N ILE A 59 -11.23 11.25 -11.86
CA ILE A 59 -10.30 11.24 -10.72
C ILE A 59 -10.23 9.83 -10.10
N LEU A 60 -11.38 9.14 -9.94
CA LEU A 60 -11.43 7.83 -9.27
C LEU A 60 -10.57 6.78 -9.98
N SER A 61 -10.67 6.65 -11.30
CA SER A 61 -9.85 5.70 -12.08
C SER A 61 -8.37 6.08 -12.18
N ALA A 62 -8.01 7.34 -11.96
CA ALA A 62 -6.64 7.83 -12.07
C ALA A 62 -5.81 7.68 -10.78
N ASN A 63 -6.45 7.35 -9.65
CA ASN A 63 -5.81 7.31 -8.33
C ASN A 63 -5.35 5.90 -7.90
N LEU A 64 -5.90 4.80 -8.46
CA LEU A 64 -5.49 3.44 -8.05
C LEU A 64 -4.00 3.13 -8.32
N LYS A 65 -3.35 3.85 -9.24
CA LYS A 65 -1.89 3.83 -9.45
C LYS A 65 -1.09 4.16 -8.17
N ASP A 66 -1.69 4.93 -7.26
CA ASP A 66 -1.08 5.39 -6.03
C ASP A 66 -1.25 4.36 -4.90
N ILE A 67 -1.89 3.21 -5.17
CA ILE A 67 -1.78 2.01 -4.34
C ILE A 67 -0.81 1.02 -4.97
N SER A 68 0.17 0.55 -4.20
CA SER A 68 1.03 -0.57 -4.58
C SER A 68 0.92 -1.71 -3.55
N ALA A 69 1.06 -2.95 -4.02
CA ALA A 69 1.09 -4.14 -3.19
C ALA A 69 2.33 -4.99 -3.50
N SER A 70 2.92 -5.60 -2.47
CA SER A 70 4.05 -6.52 -2.61
C SER A 70 3.92 -7.71 -1.64
N ALA A 71 4.47 -8.86 -2.03
CA ALA A 71 4.49 -10.08 -1.24
C ALA A 71 5.92 -10.46 -0.85
N ASP A 72 6.09 -10.87 0.41
CA ASP A 72 7.29 -11.48 0.97
C ASP A 72 6.95 -12.91 1.42
N PHE A 73 7.64 -13.89 0.84
CA PHE A 73 7.34 -15.32 0.96
C PHE A 73 8.19 -15.97 2.05
N GLN A 74 7.53 -16.35 3.13
CA GLN A 74 8.15 -16.79 4.38
C GLN A 74 8.20 -18.33 4.50
N TYR A 75 8.65 -18.80 5.66
CA TYR A 75 8.75 -20.22 5.97
C TYR A 75 7.39 -20.96 5.92
N LEU A 76 7.47 -22.29 5.79
CA LEU A 76 6.31 -23.19 5.81
C LEU A 76 5.83 -23.40 7.26
N ASN A 77 4.51 -23.40 7.46
CA ASN A 77 3.91 -23.77 8.74
C ASN A 77 3.79 -25.32 8.89
N SER A 78 3.40 -25.77 10.08
CA SER A 78 3.20 -27.21 10.40
C SER A 78 2.06 -27.90 9.62
N LYS A 79 1.31 -27.17 8.79
CA LYS A 79 0.28 -27.69 7.88
C LYS A 79 0.73 -27.70 6.42
N ASN A 80 2.03 -27.50 6.16
CA ASN A 80 2.61 -27.38 4.82
C ASN A 80 1.97 -26.24 3.99
N GLN A 81 1.70 -25.10 4.63
CA GLN A 81 1.27 -23.86 3.98
C GLN A 81 2.36 -22.82 4.12
N ARG A 82 2.60 -22.03 3.07
CA ARG A 82 3.58 -20.94 3.08
C ARG A 82 2.96 -19.68 3.67
N LYS A 83 3.58 -19.11 4.71
CA LYS A 83 3.21 -17.78 5.18
C LYS A 83 3.60 -16.76 4.11
N VAL A 84 2.72 -15.80 3.84
CA VAL A 84 3.04 -14.64 2.99
C VAL A 84 2.77 -13.37 3.79
N ASN A 85 3.77 -12.51 3.93
CA ASN A 85 3.60 -11.16 4.41
C ASN A 85 3.25 -10.28 3.20
N ILE A 86 2.15 -9.54 3.23
CA ILE A 86 1.75 -8.66 2.13
C ILE A 86 1.74 -7.21 2.62
N SER A 87 2.52 -6.36 1.98
CA SER A 87 2.57 -4.92 2.24
C SER A 87 1.73 -4.17 1.22
N VAL A 88 0.86 -3.28 1.67
CA VAL A 88 0.01 -2.44 0.81
C VAL A 88 0.28 -0.98 1.15
N SER A 89 0.72 -0.21 0.17
CA SER A 89 1.16 1.19 0.32
C SER A 89 0.26 2.13 -0.45
N ASN A 90 -0.06 3.27 0.16
CA ASN A 90 -0.84 4.36 -0.40
C ASN A 90 0.08 5.60 -0.50
N SER A 91 0.52 5.96 -1.70
CA SER A 91 1.31 7.19 -1.93
C SER A 91 0.44 8.44 -2.10
N SER A 92 -0.89 8.31 -2.16
CA SER A 92 -1.81 9.44 -2.39
C SER A 92 -1.96 10.33 -1.16
N GLU A 93 -2.61 11.49 -1.38
CA GLU A 93 -3.02 12.43 -0.34
C GLU A 93 -4.34 12.06 0.37
N TYR A 94 -4.94 10.93 0.01
CA TYR A 94 -6.29 10.56 0.43
C TYR A 94 -6.31 9.26 1.23
N VAL A 95 -7.36 9.05 2.03
CA VAL A 95 -7.54 7.80 2.76
C VAL A 95 -8.10 6.74 1.82
N PHE A 96 -7.35 5.66 1.60
CA PHE A 96 -7.79 4.53 0.78
C PHE A 96 -8.58 3.52 1.62
N SER A 97 -9.68 2.99 1.08
CA SER A 97 -10.38 1.81 1.60
C SER A 97 -10.83 0.93 0.45
N GLY A 98 -10.56 -0.37 0.53
CA GLY A 98 -10.69 -1.26 -0.62
C GLY A 98 -10.28 -2.69 -0.33
N LYS A 99 -10.03 -3.44 -1.40
CA LYS A 99 -9.62 -4.84 -1.36
C LYS A 99 -8.37 -5.01 -2.21
N VAL A 100 -7.41 -5.77 -1.70
CA VAL A 100 -6.31 -6.32 -2.49
C VAL A 100 -6.62 -7.80 -2.71
N TYR A 101 -7.03 -8.14 -3.92
CA TYR A 101 -7.17 -9.50 -4.40
C TYR A 101 -5.79 -10.04 -4.73
N VAL A 102 -5.50 -11.27 -4.30
CA VAL A 102 -4.19 -11.91 -4.43
C VAL A 102 -4.36 -13.27 -5.12
N THR A 103 -3.56 -13.57 -6.13
CA THR A 103 -3.45 -14.93 -6.70
C THR A 103 -2.03 -15.42 -6.52
N TYR A 104 -1.85 -16.49 -5.75
CA TYR A 104 -0.57 -17.14 -5.54
C TYR A 104 -0.24 -18.08 -6.69
N ARG A 105 1.05 -18.19 -7.02
CA ARG A 105 1.55 -18.92 -8.18
C ARG A 105 2.82 -19.70 -7.85
N ASP A 106 3.05 -20.81 -8.54
CA ASP A 106 4.34 -21.52 -8.56
C ASP A 106 5.21 -21.11 -9.77
N SER A 107 6.37 -21.77 -9.93
CA SER A 107 7.29 -21.57 -11.07
C SER A 107 6.67 -21.78 -12.45
N ASP A 108 5.55 -22.48 -12.53
CA ASP A 108 4.89 -22.89 -13.76
C ASP A 108 3.65 -22.00 -14.03
N ASN A 109 3.51 -20.90 -13.27
CA ASN A 109 2.38 -19.99 -13.24
C ASN A 109 1.03 -20.66 -12.91
N LYS A 110 1.03 -21.84 -12.29
CA LYS A 110 -0.20 -22.52 -11.83
C LYS A 110 -0.72 -21.84 -10.57
N ASN A 111 -2.05 -21.75 -10.41
CA ASN A 111 -2.67 -21.14 -9.24
C ASN A 111 -2.43 -22.00 -7.99
N GLN A 112 -1.88 -21.39 -6.93
CA GLN A 112 -1.54 -22.01 -5.65
C GLN A 112 -2.29 -21.40 -4.45
N GLY A 113 -3.49 -20.86 -4.74
CA GLY A 113 -4.40 -20.23 -3.78
C GLY A 113 -4.73 -18.79 -4.15
N THR A 114 -5.85 -18.30 -3.63
CA THR A 114 -6.28 -16.90 -3.77
C THR A 114 -6.74 -16.34 -2.44
N ASP A 115 -6.51 -15.05 -2.20
CA ASP A 115 -6.97 -14.35 -1.00
C ASP A 115 -7.57 -12.97 -1.35
N THR A 116 -8.27 -12.34 -0.41
CA THR A 116 -8.85 -11.00 -0.55
C THR A 116 -8.65 -10.21 0.74
N LEU A 117 -7.62 -9.38 0.76
CA LEU A 117 -7.22 -8.58 1.90
C LEU A 117 -8.07 -7.30 1.97
N LEU A 118 -8.86 -7.16 3.02
CA LEU A 118 -9.72 -5.98 3.24
C LEU A 118 -8.91 -4.83 3.88
N ILE A 119 -8.69 -3.77 3.11
CA ILE A 119 -7.98 -2.57 3.53
C ILE A 119 -9.00 -1.54 4.02
N LYS A 120 -8.90 -1.13 5.28
CA LYS A 120 -9.77 -0.09 5.88
C LYS A 120 -8.92 1.10 6.32
N ASN A 121 -9.33 2.29 5.90
CA ASN A 121 -8.76 3.57 6.32
C ASN A 121 -7.22 3.65 6.24
N LEU A 122 -6.63 3.17 5.14
CA LEU A 122 -5.19 3.28 4.90
C LEU A 122 -4.84 4.76 4.66
N LEU A 123 -4.18 5.36 5.65
CA LEU A 123 -3.91 6.80 5.70
C LEU A 123 -3.06 7.28 4.51
N PRO A 124 -3.15 8.58 4.15
CA PRO A 124 -2.30 9.20 3.14
C PRO A 124 -0.82 8.89 3.34
N ARG A 125 -0.10 8.70 2.24
CA ARG A 125 1.36 8.47 2.17
C ARG A 125 1.90 7.24 2.94
N SER A 126 1.05 6.45 3.59
CA SER A 126 1.39 5.35 4.52
C SER A 126 1.25 3.94 3.91
N SER A 127 1.60 2.91 4.68
CA SER A 127 1.43 1.49 4.28
C SER A 127 0.99 0.59 5.44
N THR A 128 0.27 -0.48 5.13
CA THR A 128 -0.13 -1.54 6.08
C THR A 128 0.50 -2.88 5.69
N ARG A 129 0.63 -3.80 6.66
CA ARG A 129 1.14 -5.16 6.45
C ARG A 129 0.11 -6.18 6.95
N LEU A 130 -0.24 -7.14 6.10
CA LEU A 130 -1.14 -8.24 6.42
C LEU A 130 -0.41 -9.59 6.29
N THR A 131 -0.96 -10.64 6.90
CA THR A 131 -0.48 -12.02 6.76
C THR A 131 -1.53 -12.86 6.06
N SER A 132 -1.10 -13.67 5.09
CA SER A 132 -1.91 -14.66 4.37
C SER A 132 -1.18 -16.02 4.34
N LEU A 133 -1.87 -17.05 3.83
CA LEU A 133 -1.37 -18.42 3.72
C LEU A 133 -1.61 -18.97 2.32
N ALA A 134 -0.53 -19.35 1.63
CA ALA A 134 -0.54 -19.98 0.31
C ALA A 134 -0.16 -21.47 0.38
N MET A 135 -0.30 -22.23 -0.71
CA MET A 135 0.24 -23.59 -0.77
C MET A 135 1.79 -23.59 -0.77
N ALA A 136 2.42 -24.68 -0.34
CA ALA A 136 3.86 -24.74 -0.05
C ALA A 136 4.79 -24.36 -1.22
N ASN A 137 4.36 -24.58 -2.46
CA ASN A 137 5.10 -24.30 -3.69
C ASN A 137 4.88 -22.88 -4.24
N ALA A 138 3.99 -22.07 -3.64
CA ALA A 138 3.79 -20.69 -4.07
C ALA A 138 5.08 -19.85 -3.93
N ASN A 139 5.53 -19.20 -4.99
CA ASN A 139 6.76 -18.42 -5.05
C ASN A 139 6.57 -16.98 -5.58
N HIS A 140 5.42 -16.67 -6.18
CA HIS A 140 5.03 -15.31 -6.53
C HIS A 140 3.53 -15.06 -6.33
N ALA A 141 3.13 -13.79 -6.36
CA ALA A 141 1.75 -13.34 -6.16
C ALA A 141 1.39 -12.29 -7.23
N ASP A 142 0.29 -12.52 -7.94
CA ASP A 142 -0.38 -11.51 -8.75
C ASP A 142 -1.31 -10.68 -7.84
N PHE A 143 -1.40 -9.38 -8.09
CA PHE A 143 -2.28 -8.47 -7.34
C PHE A 143 -3.32 -7.81 -8.26
N THR A 144 -4.54 -7.64 -7.75
CA THR A 144 -5.55 -6.74 -8.32
C THR A 144 -6.14 -5.91 -7.19
N ILE A 145 -6.24 -4.60 -7.39
CA ILE A 145 -6.65 -3.65 -6.35
C ILE A 145 -7.97 -2.98 -6.77
N ASP A 146 -8.93 -2.98 -5.85
CA ASP A 146 -10.28 -2.43 -5.97
C ASP A 146 -10.55 -1.53 -4.76
N GLY A 147 -11.29 -0.43 -4.91
CA GLY A 147 -11.67 0.44 -3.80
C GLY A 147 -11.54 1.95 -4.08
N ASP A 148 -11.88 2.72 -3.06
CA ASP A 148 -12.14 4.15 -3.13
C ASP A 148 -11.14 4.98 -2.31
N PHE A 149 -10.96 6.22 -2.74
CA PHE A 149 -10.22 7.24 -2.02
C PHE A 149 -11.18 8.28 -1.42
N THR A 150 -11.08 8.50 -0.11
CA THR A 150 -11.88 9.50 0.60
C THR A 150 -11.05 10.71 1.00
N ARG A 151 -11.55 11.90 0.67
CA ARG A 151 -10.94 13.19 1.04
C ARG A 151 -11.25 13.55 2.49
N ASN A 152 -10.74 12.75 3.43
CA ASN A 152 -10.84 13.04 4.84
C ASN A 152 -9.73 14.02 5.26
N SER A 153 -10.07 15.32 5.31
CA SER A 153 -9.17 16.41 5.70
C SER A 153 -8.65 16.34 7.14
N SER A 154 -9.23 15.46 7.98
CA SER A 154 -8.82 15.22 9.37
C SER A 154 -7.96 13.96 9.55
N ALA A 155 -7.88 13.08 8.54
CA ALA A 155 -7.12 11.83 8.62
C ALA A 155 -5.65 12.01 8.20
N LYS A 156 -4.92 12.83 8.97
CA LYS A 156 -3.47 12.92 8.89
C LYS A 156 -2.80 11.74 9.61
N LEU A 157 -1.50 11.56 9.39
CA LEU A 157 -0.69 10.76 10.32
C LEU A 157 -0.59 11.52 11.65
N THR A 158 -1.01 10.90 12.75
CA THR A 158 -0.93 11.52 14.08
C THR A 158 0.44 11.28 14.69
N TYR A 159 1.32 12.28 14.64
CA TYR A 159 2.66 12.29 15.25
C TYR A 159 2.88 13.61 16.00
N THR A 160 3.76 13.59 16.99
CA THR A 160 4.13 14.80 17.76
C THR A 160 5.47 15.34 17.25
N ILE A 161 5.49 16.58 16.77
CA ILE A 161 6.76 17.32 16.60
C ILE A 161 7.18 17.80 17.99
N LEU A 162 8.22 17.18 18.55
CA LEU A 162 8.80 17.52 19.84
C LEU A 162 9.53 18.87 19.77
N TYR A 163 10.35 19.05 18.74
CA TYR A 163 11.17 20.25 18.55
C TYR A 163 11.44 20.50 17.06
N THR A 164 11.75 21.76 16.74
CA THR A 164 12.12 22.22 15.40
C THR A 164 13.29 23.19 15.51
N GLN A 165 14.43 22.84 14.93
CA GLN A 165 15.56 23.74 14.72
C GLN A 165 15.52 24.24 13.26
N SER A 166 15.58 25.55 13.08
CA SER A 166 15.52 26.20 11.76
C SER A 166 16.79 27.00 11.51
N GLU A 167 17.34 26.86 10.31
CA GLU A 167 18.62 27.42 9.89
C GLU A 167 18.52 28.04 8.48
N THR A 168 19.62 28.58 7.96
CA THR A 168 19.64 29.20 6.63
C THR A 168 19.52 28.14 5.53
N LYS A 169 18.27 27.90 5.07
CA LYS A 169 17.89 26.90 4.06
C LYS A 169 18.00 25.43 4.55
N SER A 170 18.12 25.23 5.86
CA SER A 170 18.08 23.92 6.53
C SER A 170 17.04 23.92 7.65
N GLN A 171 16.43 22.76 7.91
CA GLN A 171 15.56 22.54 9.06
C GLN A 171 15.80 21.13 9.63
N VAL A 172 15.70 20.99 10.94
CA VAL A 172 15.73 19.71 11.65
C VAL A 172 14.43 19.57 12.44
N LEU A 173 13.73 18.45 12.26
CA LEU A 173 12.53 18.08 13.00
C LEU A 173 12.83 16.92 13.93
N TYR A 174 12.36 17.03 15.17
CA TYR A 174 12.46 15.98 16.18
C TYR A 174 11.03 15.45 16.40
N ILE A 175 10.75 14.21 15.99
CA ILE A 175 9.39 13.67 15.90
C ILE A 175 9.26 12.42 16.75
N GLN A 176 8.17 12.35 17.52
CA GLN A 176 7.65 11.13 18.13
C GLN A 176 6.49 10.60 17.25
N PRO A 177 6.74 9.56 16.44
CA PRO A 177 5.72 8.92 15.62
C PRO A 177 4.87 7.95 16.47
N PRO A 178 3.71 7.48 15.97
CA PRO A 178 2.89 6.49 16.67
C PRO A 178 3.47 5.06 16.58
N SER A 179 4.39 4.80 15.65
CA SER A 179 5.18 3.57 15.53
C SER A 179 6.51 3.86 14.81
N ILE A 180 7.52 3.01 15.02
CA ILE A 180 8.78 2.98 14.26
C ILE A 180 8.61 2.23 12.92
N ASP A 181 7.43 1.68 12.62
CA ASP A 181 7.13 1.06 11.34
C ASP A 181 7.54 1.95 10.15
N GLU A 182 8.39 1.40 9.30
CA GLU A 182 8.89 1.98 8.04
C GLU A 182 7.82 2.69 7.21
N ASN A 183 6.64 2.10 7.17
CA ASN A 183 5.46 2.59 6.50
C ASN A 183 4.92 3.91 7.09
N VAL A 184 4.96 4.05 8.42
CA VAL A 184 4.56 5.26 9.17
C VAL A 184 5.62 6.34 8.99
N LEU A 185 6.89 5.99 9.17
CA LEU A 185 8.00 6.95 9.04
C LEU A 185 8.09 7.52 7.62
N THR A 186 7.96 6.67 6.59
CA THR A 186 7.90 7.08 5.18
C THR A 186 6.73 8.02 4.91
N GLY A 187 5.56 7.76 5.52
CA GLY A 187 4.40 8.63 5.43
C GLY A 187 4.66 10.03 6.01
N ILE A 188 5.28 10.10 7.20
CA ILE A 188 5.63 11.37 7.86
C ILE A 188 6.68 12.15 7.04
N ILE A 189 7.69 11.47 6.49
CA ILE A 189 8.71 12.06 5.62
C ILE A 189 8.06 12.70 4.39
N ARG A 190 7.17 11.98 3.71
CA ARG A 190 6.41 12.51 2.57
C ARG A 190 5.52 13.67 2.98
N GLU A 191 4.80 13.57 4.11
CA GLU A 191 3.93 14.64 4.61
C GLU A 191 4.71 15.94 4.87
N GLN A 192 5.89 15.85 5.50
CA GLN A 192 6.76 17.00 5.78
C GLN A 192 7.43 17.55 4.52
N ARG A 193 7.87 16.69 3.59
CA ARG A 193 8.44 17.10 2.29
C ARG A 193 7.48 18.01 1.54
N ASP A 194 6.21 17.64 1.49
CA ASP A 194 5.24 18.35 0.66
C ASP A 194 4.67 19.59 1.37
N GLN A 195 4.54 19.57 2.71
CA GLN A 195 4.26 20.78 3.51
C GLN A 195 5.32 21.87 3.31
N LEU A 196 6.59 21.48 3.13
CA LEU A 196 7.72 22.39 2.96
C LEU A 196 8.16 22.58 1.50
N SER A 197 7.45 21.97 0.53
CA SER A 197 7.78 22.02 -0.90
C SER A 197 7.84 23.43 -1.50
N ASN A 198 7.07 24.38 -0.96
CA ASN A 198 7.04 25.78 -1.38
C ASN A 198 7.95 26.70 -0.55
N SER A 199 8.83 26.12 0.29
CA SER A 199 9.78 26.87 1.12
C SER A 199 11.11 27.09 0.41
N ASN A 200 11.93 28.02 0.91
CA ASN A 200 13.31 28.22 0.46
C ASN A 200 14.31 27.20 1.06
N LEU A 201 13.83 26.09 1.65
CA LEU A 201 14.69 25.04 2.19
C LEU A 201 15.40 24.28 1.06
N ARG A 202 16.63 23.87 1.34
CA ARG A 202 17.44 22.97 0.52
C ARG A 202 17.59 21.60 1.15
N LYS A 203 17.57 21.53 2.49
CA LYS A 203 17.64 20.29 3.25
C LYS A 203 16.65 20.29 4.42
N LEU A 204 16.01 19.14 4.65
CA LEU A 204 15.32 18.80 5.87
C LEU A 204 15.98 17.55 6.47
N LYS A 205 16.19 17.52 7.78
CA LYS A 205 16.49 16.30 8.54
C LYS A 205 15.33 16.00 9.49
N ILE A 206 15.00 14.74 9.70
CA ILE A 206 14.04 14.30 10.72
C ILE A 206 14.71 13.26 11.62
N PHE A 207 14.58 13.41 12.93
CA PHE A 207 14.91 12.39 13.92
C PHE A 207 13.62 11.77 14.48
N PHE A 208 13.50 10.45 14.39
CA PHE A 208 12.35 9.69 14.88
C PHE A 208 12.69 9.02 16.21
N TYR A 209 12.04 9.50 17.26
CA TYR A 209 12.16 8.97 18.62
C TYR A 209 11.24 7.77 18.82
N ASP A 210 11.57 6.90 19.76
CA ASP A 210 10.73 5.78 20.17
C ASP A 210 9.34 6.28 20.63
N PRO A 211 8.21 5.64 20.25
CA PRO A 211 6.87 6.04 20.69
C PRO A 211 6.69 6.06 22.21
N SER A 212 7.50 5.31 22.97
CA SER A 212 7.50 5.34 24.44
C SER A 212 8.22 6.54 25.05
N TYR A 213 9.01 7.30 24.28
CA TYR A 213 9.81 8.44 24.72
C TYR A 213 8.99 9.49 25.49
N LYS A 214 9.65 10.19 26.43
CA LYS A 214 9.03 11.10 27.40
C LYS A 214 9.59 12.52 27.35
N GLY A 215 10.17 12.92 26.22
CA GLY A 215 10.62 14.30 25.99
C GLY A 215 9.46 15.29 26.01
N GLN A 216 9.77 16.53 26.41
CA GLN A 216 8.80 17.62 26.45
C GLN A 216 8.78 18.40 25.13
N GLN A 217 7.59 18.70 24.62
CA GLN A 217 7.43 19.52 23.42
C GLN A 217 7.91 20.96 23.67
N GLY A 218 8.66 21.51 22.71
CA GLY A 218 9.27 22.84 22.77
C GLY A 218 10.73 22.86 23.28
N THR A 219 11.24 21.74 23.77
CA THR A 219 12.63 21.59 24.22
C THR A 219 13.40 20.69 23.25
N GLU A 220 14.64 21.04 22.90
CA GLU A 220 15.50 20.18 22.09
C GLU A 220 15.77 18.85 22.81
N PRO A 221 15.34 17.70 22.26
CA PRO A 221 15.56 16.41 22.90
C PRO A 221 16.94 15.86 22.55
N ALA A 222 17.71 15.45 23.56
CA ALA A 222 19.06 14.93 23.35
C ALA A 222 19.10 13.75 22.37
N GLU A 223 20.04 13.78 21.41
CA GLU A 223 20.38 12.61 20.59
C GLU A 223 20.91 11.49 21.50
N THR A 224 20.15 10.41 21.59
CA THR A 224 20.29 9.30 22.55
C THR A 224 19.76 8.01 21.93
N ASP A 225 19.92 6.87 22.61
CA ASP A 225 19.38 5.55 22.22
C ASP A 225 17.84 5.52 22.00
N SER A 226 17.14 6.59 22.40
CA SER A 226 15.74 6.84 22.11
C SER A 226 15.47 7.20 20.64
N VAL A 227 16.46 7.63 19.86
CA VAL A 227 16.33 7.87 18.42
C VAL A 227 16.44 6.52 17.70
N LYS A 228 15.38 6.13 16.98
CA LYS A 228 15.28 4.81 16.31
C LYS A 228 15.45 4.87 14.80
N ALA A 229 15.16 6.02 14.20
CA ALA A 229 15.50 6.28 12.82
C ALA A 229 15.83 7.76 12.60
N LYS A 230 16.55 8.04 11.52
CA LYS A 230 16.74 9.39 11.00
C LYS A 230 16.35 9.43 9.52
N ALA A 231 15.93 10.59 9.03
CA ALA A 231 15.76 10.83 7.61
C ALA A 231 16.50 12.09 7.19
N ASP A 232 17.12 12.03 6.02
CA ASP A 232 17.77 13.17 5.36
C ASP A 232 17.06 13.38 4.01
N ILE A 233 16.52 14.58 3.80
CA ILE A 233 15.72 14.97 2.62
C ILE A 233 16.41 16.15 1.94
N SER A 234 16.69 16.02 0.64
CA SER A 234 17.29 17.06 -0.19
C SER A 234 16.28 17.58 -1.22
N TYR A 235 15.99 18.88 -1.15
CA TYR A 235 15.14 19.56 -2.13
C TYR A 235 15.93 20.04 -3.37
N ILE A 236 17.24 19.77 -3.43
CA ILE A 236 18.10 20.14 -4.56
C ILE A 236 18.02 19.07 -5.67
N ASP A 237 18.00 17.80 -5.27
CA ASP A 237 18.01 16.61 -6.13
C ASP A 237 16.72 15.77 -6.01
N GLY A 238 15.88 16.06 -5.01
CA GLY A 238 14.60 15.39 -4.76
C GLY A 238 14.71 14.10 -3.94
N ILE A 239 15.92 13.71 -3.51
CA ILE A 239 16.17 12.46 -2.79
C ILE A 239 15.75 12.59 -1.33
N SER A 240 15.06 11.56 -0.83
CA SER A 240 14.79 11.36 0.59
C SER A 240 15.30 9.99 1.01
N GLU A 241 16.12 9.93 2.07
CA GLU A 241 16.63 8.69 2.64
C GLU A 241 16.13 8.51 4.07
N LEU A 242 15.73 7.28 4.44
CA LEU A 242 15.35 6.88 5.79
C LEU A 242 16.31 5.79 6.28
N TYR A 243 17.00 6.06 7.39
CA TYR A 243 17.99 5.17 8.01
C TYR A 243 17.50 4.68 9.37
N PHE A 244 17.40 3.37 9.56
CA PHE A 244 17.05 2.73 10.83
C PHE A 244 18.32 2.46 11.65
N ILE A 245 18.38 3.00 12.86
CA ILE A 245 19.59 2.97 13.69
C ILE A 245 19.87 1.55 14.18
N ASP A 246 18.88 0.88 14.78
CA ASP A 246 19.01 -0.45 15.38
C ASP A 246 19.31 -1.58 14.36
N SER A 247 19.20 -1.33 13.05
CA SER A 247 19.41 -2.35 12.00
C SER A 247 20.34 -1.94 10.85
N GLY A 248 20.76 -0.68 10.78
CA GLY A 248 21.54 -0.14 9.65
C GLY A 248 20.78 -0.09 8.31
N LYS A 249 19.49 -0.46 8.27
CA LYS A 249 18.71 -0.47 7.03
C LYS A 249 18.54 0.95 6.48
N VAL A 250 18.80 1.11 5.18
CA VAL A 250 18.46 2.31 4.40
C VAL A 250 17.22 2.04 3.55
N VAL A 251 16.34 3.03 3.45
CA VAL A 251 15.19 3.06 2.53
C VAL A 251 15.25 4.35 1.71
N LEU A 252 15.31 4.20 0.39
CA LEU A 252 15.16 5.33 -0.54
C LEU A 252 13.67 5.64 -0.70
N ILE A 253 13.29 6.89 -0.45
CA ILE A 253 11.90 7.36 -0.51
C ILE A 253 11.74 8.29 -1.71
N GLN A 254 10.92 7.83 -2.66
CA GLN A 254 10.40 8.61 -3.78
C GLN A 254 9.02 9.16 -3.39
#